data_AF-A0A7Y3U8W5-F1
#
_entry.id   AF-A0A7Y3U8W5-F1
#
_cell.length_a   1.000
_cell.length_b   1.000
_cell.length_c   1.000
_cell.angle_alpha   90.00
_cell.angle_beta   90.00
_cell.angle_gamma   90.00
#
_symmetry.space_group_name_H-M   'P 1'
#
loop_
_entity.id
_entity.type
_entity.pdbx_description
1 polymer ?
#
loop_
_entity_poly.entity_id
_entity_poly.type
_entity_poly.pdbx_seq_one_letter_code
_entity_poly.pdbx_strand_id
1 'polypeptide(L)'
;MELEMSEAIEYLMAKADEVYRKREIRYPVDYILELTNAVMTQNPQAALQQLAGWAYFKFGIEWEPMSLLQRTPQQWGDELTQAAREWIEGDKLDETVQDALQRFPEDEQLEAWLDERFQTQLLDDERGLQGDERAAMIRSKIMNVLRAELIHFERLIMLQVLDQAWKDHLYFMDQLRNSIGFRSFAQKDPRIEYRREGREMYDRMKEAVRDRITDLIFKARLSPNYQPRSHYGPTRAMPRGEQGTGVRAGAGQAPAQAPQGQEPEAAAGRGRCRRRCRGSKSARISEPC
;
A
#
# COMPACT_ATOMS: atom_id res chain seq x y z
N MET A 1 -31.78 -15.77 -27.96
CA MET A 1 -32.11 -15.57 -26.54
C MET A 1 -31.63 -14.18 -26.23
N GLU A 2 -32.47 -13.19 -26.55
CA GLU A 2 -32.18 -11.78 -26.29
C GLU A 2 -32.49 -11.57 -24.81
N LEU A 3 -31.44 -11.50 -24.00
CA LEU A 3 -31.57 -11.03 -22.62
C LEU A 3 -32.02 -9.57 -22.74
N GLU A 4 -33.12 -9.21 -22.09
CA GLU A 4 -33.48 -7.81 -21.88
C GLU A 4 -32.28 -7.11 -21.23
N MET A 5 -32.01 -5.86 -21.61
CA MET A 5 -30.79 -5.14 -21.18
C MET A 5 -30.61 -5.14 -19.64
N SER A 6 -31.72 -5.15 -18.89
CA SER A 6 -31.72 -5.29 -17.43
C SER A 6 -31.21 -6.65 -16.95
N GLU A 7 -31.64 -7.74 -17.58
CA GLU A 7 -31.23 -9.11 -17.22
C GLU A 7 -29.74 -9.33 -17.50
N ALA A 8 -29.22 -8.74 -18.59
CA ALA A 8 -27.79 -8.75 -18.88
C ALA A 8 -26.97 -7.99 -17.82
N ILE A 9 -27.47 -6.84 -17.35
CA ILE A 9 -26.81 -6.07 -16.28
C ILE A 9 -26.79 -6.87 -14.97
N GLU A 10 -27.92 -7.44 -14.56
CA GLU A 10 -28.00 -8.26 -13.34
C GLU A 10 -27.06 -9.46 -13.40
N TYR A 11 -27.01 -10.15 -14.54
CA TYR A 11 -26.09 -11.26 -14.75
C TYR A 11 -24.62 -10.83 -14.63
N LEU A 12 -24.24 -9.71 -15.24
CA LEU A 12 -22.87 -9.18 -15.16
C LEU A 12 -22.50 -8.74 -13.75
N MET A 13 -23.41 -8.10 -13.02
CA MET A 13 -23.18 -7.71 -11.63
C MET A 13 -23.01 -8.94 -10.74
N ALA A 14 -23.87 -9.95 -10.87
CA ALA A 14 -23.73 -11.21 -10.14
C ALA A 14 -22.40 -11.91 -10.43
N LYS A 15 -21.93 -11.88 -11.68
CA LYS A 15 -20.60 -12.41 -12.04
C LYS A 15 -19.45 -11.59 -11.47
N ALA A 16 -19.56 -10.26 -11.46
CA ALA A 16 -18.56 -9.40 -10.84
C ALA A 16 -18.45 -9.68 -9.33
N ASP A 17 -19.58 -9.82 -8.64
CA ASP A 17 -19.64 -10.17 -7.22
C ASP A 17 -19.02 -11.54 -6.94
N GLU A 18 -19.29 -12.54 -7.78
CA GLU A 18 -18.67 -13.86 -7.66
C GLU A 18 -17.14 -13.81 -7.79
N VAL A 19 -16.64 -13.04 -8.75
CA VAL A 19 -15.18 -12.88 -8.97
C VAL A 19 -14.56 -12.10 -7.80
N TYR A 20 -15.24 -11.07 -7.32
CA TYR A 20 -14.77 -10.28 -6.19
C TYR A 20 -14.74 -11.12 -4.90
N ARG A 21 -15.78 -11.91 -4.63
CA ARG A 21 -15.83 -12.83 -3.48
C ARG A 21 -14.69 -13.86 -3.50
N LYS A 22 -14.41 -14.44 -4.67
CA LYS A 22 -13.23 -15.31 -4.85
C LYS A 22 -11.92 -14.60 -4.49
N ARG A 23 -11.83 -13.31 -4.80
CA ARG A 23 -10.68 -12.48 -4.49
C ARG A 23 -10.60 -12.15 -3.01
N GLU A 24 -11.72 -11.88 -2.33
CA GLU A 24 -11.76 -11.69 -0.87
C GLU A 24 -11.21 -12.90 -0.11
N ILE A 25 -11.49 -14.11 -0.59
CA ILE A 25 -10.97 -15.36 -0.01
C ILE A 25 -9.48 -15.53 -0.31
N ARG A 26 -9.07 -15.37 -1.57
CA ARG A 26 -7.71 -15.72 -2.01
C ARG A 26 -6.66 -14.65 -1.70
N TYR A 27 -7.02 -13.37 -1.78
CA TYR A 27 -6.05 -12.28 -1.73
C TYR A 27 -5.27 -12.22 -0.39
N PRO A 28 -5.90 -12.33 0.79
CA PRO A 28 -5.17 -12.35 2.05
C PRO A 28 -4.23 -13.56 2.18
N VAL A 29 -4.65 -14.72 1.67
CA VAL A 29 -3.86 -15.96 1.67
C VAL A 29 -2.66 -15.83 0.73
N ASP A 30 -2.88 -15.40 -0.52
CA ASP A 30 -1.81 -15.16 -1.49
C ASP A 30 -0.79 -14.16 -0.91
N TYR A 31 -1.26 -13.09 -0.27
CA TYR A 31 -0.40 -12.07 0.34
C TYR A 31 0.49 -12.62 1.46
N ILE A 32 -0.07 -13.39 2.41
CA ILE A 32 0.73 -13.96 3.50
C ILE A 32 1.71 -15.02 2.99
N LEU A 33 1.36 -15.78 1.95
CA LEU A 33 2.24 -16.76 1.34
C LEU A 33 3.41 -16.10 0.62
N GLU A 34 3.15 -15.02 -0.14
CA GLU A 34 4.21 -14.20 -0.76
C GLU A 34 5.14 -13.61 0.29
N LEU A 35 4.58 -13.05 1.38
CA LEU A 35 5.37 -12.50 2.49
C LEU A 35 6.23 -13.60 3.14
N THR A 36 5.63 -14.75 3.42
CA THR A 36 6.31 -15.89 4.04
C THR A 36 7.46 -16.36 3.16
N ASN A 37 7.25 -16.49 1.85
CA ASN A 37 8.30 -16.89 0.91
C ASN A 37 9.46 -15.86 0.88
N ALA A 38 9.15 -14.56 0.88
CA ALA A 38 10.17 -13.51 0.92
C ALA A 38 11.03 -13.59 2.19
N VAL A 39 10.42 -13.80 3.36
CA VAL A 39 11.12 -13.92 4.64
C VAL A 39 11.85 -15.27 4.77
N MET A 40 11.29 -16.34 4.20
CA MET A 40 11.82 -17.70 4.30
C MET A 40 13.23 -17.84 3.75
N THR A 41 13.60 -17.02 2.77
CA THR A 41 14.99 -16.97 2.23
C THR A 41 16.03 -16.51 3.26
N GLN A 42 15.63 -15.71 4.25
CA GLN A 42 16.54 -15.10 5.23
C GLN A 42 16.39 -15.73 6.62
N ASN A 43 15.16 -15.93 7.08
CA ASN A 43 14.86 -16.48 8.39
C ASN A 43 13.62 -17.39 8.33
N PRO A 44 13.81 -18.70 8.06
CA PRO A 44 12.72 -19.68 7.98
C PRO A 44 11.90 -19.75 9.26
N GLN A 45 12.54 -19.72 10.43
CA GLN A 45 11.84 -19.83 11.71
C GLN A 45 10.89 -18.65 11.95
N ALA A 46 11.35 -17.43 11.67
CA ALA A 46 10.53 -16.23 11.79
C ALA A 46 9.38 -16.22 10.77
N ALA A 47 9.64 -16.65 9.53
CA ALA A 47 8.62 -16.73 8.48
C ALA A 47 7.45 -17.66 8.89
N LEU A 48 7.79 -18.86 9.37
CA LEU A 48 6.80 -19.85 9.80
C LEU A 48 6.05 -19.42 11.05
N GLN A 49 6.72 -18.77 12.00
CA GLN A 49 6.08 -18.23 13.20
C GLN A 49 5.08 -17.12 12.83
N GLN A 50 5.43 -16.23 11.90
CA GLN A 50 4.51 -15.20 11.42
C GLN A 50 3.29 -15.80 10.72
N LEU A 51 3.48 -16.81 9.87
CA LEU A 51 2.35 -17.47 9.21
C LEU A 51 1.43 -18.17 10.21
N ALA A 52 1.98 -18.95 11.15
CA ALA A 52 1.19 -19.63 12.16
C ALA A 52 0.41 -18.63 13.04
N GLY A 53 1.05 -17.54 13.45
CA GLY A 53 0.39 -16.46 14.19
C GLY A 53 -0.72 -15.78 13.37
N TRP A 54 -0.50 -15.54 12.08
CA TRP A 54 -1.50 -14.98 11.17
C TRP A 54 -2.70 -15.92 11.00
N ALA A 55 -2.47 -17.24 10.82
CA ALA A 55 -3.52 -18.24 10.70
C ALA A 55 -4.36 -18.36 11.98
N TYR A 56 -3.70 -18.32 13.14
CA TYR A 56 -4.38 -18.30 14.44
C TYR A 56 -5.21 -17.03 14.64
N PHE A 57 -4.63 -15.86 14.34
CA PHE A 57 -5.31 -14.58 14.48
C PHE A 57 -6.57 -14.49 13.61
N LYS A 58 -6.47 -14.86 12.33
CA LYS A 58 -7.60 -14.76 11.39
C LYS A 58 -8.63 -15.86 11.59
N PHE A 59 -8.16 -17.11 11.65
CA PHE A 59 -9.03 -18.28 11.54
C PHE A 59 -9.09 -19.12 12.81
N GLY A 60 -8.23 -18.86 13.80
CA GLY A 60 -8.13 -19.67 15.02
C GLY A 60 -7.44 -21.00 14.79
N ILE A 61 -6.66 -21.13 13.72
CA ILE A 61 -5.96 -22.37 13.41
C ILE A 61 -4.65 -22.40 14.18
N GLU A 62 -4.51 -23.39 15.04
CA GLU A 62 -3.30 -23.63 15.82
C GLU A 62 -2.33 -24.49 15.03
N TRP A 63 -1.24 -23.88 14.56
CA TRP A 63 -0.15 -24.57 13.89
C TRP A 63 1.14 -24.48 14.69
N GLU A 64 1.81 -25.62 14.86
CA GLU A 64 3.18 -25.67 15.35
C GLU A 64 4.12 -25.19 14.24
N PRO A 65 4.86 -24.07 14.40
CA PRO A 65 5.61 -23.45 13.30
C PRO A 65 6.59 -24.40 12.61
N MET A 66 7.27 -25.27 13.37
CA MET A 66 8.24 -26.21 12.81
C MET A 66 7.61 -27.41 12.11
N SER A 67 6.35 -27.75 12.42
CA SER A 67 5.62 -28.82 11.73
C SER A 67 5.30 -28.45 10.28
N LEU A 68 5.20 -27.15 9.97
CA LEU A 68 4.91 -26.64 8.63
C LEU A 68 6.01 -26.98 7.62
N LEU A 69 7.25 -27.20 8.05
CA LEU A 69 8.35 -27.64 7.19
C LEU A 69 8.12 -29.04 6.58
N GLN A 70 7.26 -29.85 7.19
CA GLN A 70 6.91 -31.18 6.67
C GLN A 70 5.89 -31.11 5.53
N ARG A 71 5.24 -29.96 5.35
CA ARG A 71 4.20 -29.70 4.35
C ARG A 71 4.73 -28.78 3.26
N THR A 72 4.14 -28.86 2.08
CA THR A 72 4.53 -27.98 0.97
C THR A 72 3.87 -26.61 1.09
N PRO A 73 4.47 -25.58 0.47
CA PRO A 73 3.85 -24.27 0.41
C PRO A 73 2.50 -24.18 -0.32
N GLN A 74 2.06 -25.26 -0.94
CA GLN A 74 0.75 -25.33 -1.57
C GLN A 74 -0.29 -25.87 -0.58
N GLN A 75 0.06 -26.90 0.19
CA GLN A 75 -0.85 -27.56 1.13
C GLN A 75 -1.39 -26.62 2.20
N TRP A 76 -0.52 -25.87 2.87
CA TRP A 76 -0.93 -24.87 3.85
C TRP A 76 -1.74 -23.71 3.22
N GLY A 77 -1.57 -23.42 1.93
CA GLY A 77 -2.28 -22.36 1.22
C GLY A 77 -3.68 -22.80 0.85
N ASP A 78 -3.85 -24.06 0.42
CA ASP A 78 -5.14 -24.68 0.20
C ASP A 78 -5.94 -24.78 1.52
N GLU A 79 -5.29 -25.13 2.62
CA GLU A 79 -5.91 -25.18 3.96
C GLU A 79 -6.40 -23.79 4.40
N LEU A 80 -5.58 -22.74 4.24
CA LEU A 80 -5.98 -21.36 4.56
C LEU A 80 -7.08 -20.84 3.63
N THR A 81 -7.03 -21.20 2.35
CA THR A 81 -8.06 -20.82 1.38
C THR A 81 -9.40 -21.47 1.74
N GLN A 82 -9.37 -22.73 2.16
CA GLN A 82 -10.56 -23.44 2.62
C GLN A 82 -11.11 -22.83 3.92
N ALA A 83 -10.24 -22.51 4.88
CA ALA A 83 -10.65 -21.83 6.11
C ALA A 83 -11.26 -20.46 5.81
N ALA A 84 -10.63 -19.65 4.96
CA ALA A 84 -11.16 -18.36 4.52
C ALA A 84 -12.53 -18.50 3.85
N ARG A 85 -12.72 -19.54 3.03
CA ARG A 85 -14.01 -19.83 2.41
C ARG A 85 -15.08 -20.14 3.44
N GLU A 86 -14.79 -20.96 4.44
CA GLU A 86 -15.76 -21.30 5.50
C GLU A 86 -16.19 -20.07 6.31
N TRP A 87 -15.30 -19.08 6.47
CA TRP A 87 -15.62 -17.81 7.11
C TRP A 87 -16.41 -16.85 6.22
N ILE A 88 -16.13 -16.79 4.92
CA ILE A 88 -16.71 -15.78 4.01
C ILE A 88 -17.99 -16.28 3.31
N GLU A 89 -18.00 -17.54 2.88
CA GLU A 89 -19.12 -18.16 2.16
C GLU A 89 -19.96 -19.10 3.04
N GLY A 90 -19.38 -19.60 4.13
CA GLY A 90 -20.06 -20.50 5.06
C GLY A 90 -20.74 -19.78 6.21
N ASP A 91 -21.22 -20.57 7.17
CA ASP A 91 -22.00 -20.08 8.31
C ASP A 91 -21.13 -19.63 9.50
N LYS A 92 -19.80 -19.83 9.46
CA LYS A 92 -18.92 -19.56 10.61
C LYS A 92 -18.98 -18.12 11.09
N LEU A 93 -19.05 -17.16 10.16
CA LEU A 93 -19.17 -15.75 10.51
C LEU A 93 -20.49 -15.48 11.23
N ASP A 94 -21.58 -16.04 10.72
CA ASP A 94 -22.93 -15.85 11.24
C ASP A 94 -23.07 -16.49 12.62
N GLU A 95 -22.55 -17.71 12.78
CA GLU A 95 -22.44 -18.41 14.06
C GLU A 95 -21.64 -17.60 15.07
N THR A 96 -20.47 -17.06 14.66
CA THR A 96 -19.62 -16.26 15.55
C THR A 96 -20.31 -14.96 15.97
N VAL A 97 -21.03 -14.30 15.04
CA VAL A 97 -21.80 -13.08 15.34
C VAL A 97 -22.94 -13.40 16.30
N GLN A 98 -23.69 -14.48 16.08
CA GLN A 98 -24.78 -14.89 16.96
C GLN A 98 -24.27 -15.26 18.36
N ASP A 99 -23.16 -15.99 18.44
CA ASP A 99 -22.52 -16.34 19.70
C ASP A 99 -22.05 -15.09 20.46
N ALA A 100 -21.44 -14.12 19.75
CA ALA A 100 -21.03 -12.86 20.34
C ALA A 100 -22.22 -12.05 20.89
N LEU A 101 -23.35 -12.01 20.16
CA LEU A 101 -24.57 -11.34 20.62
C LEU A 101 -25.16 -11.97 21.88
N GLN A 102 -25.05 -13.30 22.02
CA GLN A 102 -25.56 -14.02 23.19
C GLN A 102 -24.63 -13.89 24.41
N ARG A 103 -23.32 -13.96 24.19
CA ARG A 103 -22.32 -13.94 25.27
C ARG A 103 -21.98 -12.54 25.76
N PHE A 104 -22.05 -11.54 24.89
CA PHE A 104 -21.59 -10.17 25.17
C PHE A 104 -22.69 -9.12 24.87
N PRO A 105 -23.74 -9.07 25.71
CA PRO A 105 -24.85 -8.13 25.52
C PRO A 105 -24.44 -6.67 25.77
N GLU A 106 -23.49 -6.45 26.68
CA GLU A 106 -22.98 -5.12 27.03
C GLU A 106 -21.80 -4.71 26.12
N ASP A 107 -21.67 -3.42 25.84
CA ASP A 107 -20.66 -2.88 24.94
C ASP A 107 -19.23 -3.07 25.46
N GLU A 108 -19.00 -2.92 26.76
CA GLU A 108 -17.67 -3.10 27.35
C GLU A 108 -17.16 -4.54 27.22
N GLN A 109 -18.09 -5.51 27.33
CA GLN A 109 -17.75 -6.93 27.19
C GLN A 109 -17.48 -7.28 25.73
N LEU A 110 -18.30 -6.74 24.81
CA LEU A 110 -18.12 -6.93 23.38
C LEU A 110 -16.79 -6.33 22.92
N GLU A 111 -16.46 -5.13 23.39
CA GLU A 111 -15.20 -4.46 23.09
C GLU A 111 -14.00 -5.26 23.57
N ALA A 112 -14.02 -5.75 24.81
CA ALA A 112 -12.93 -6.57 25.36
C ALA A 112 -12.72 -7.86 24.54
N TRP A 113 -13.80 -8.53 24.13
CA TRP A 113 -13.72 -9.72 23.28
C TRP A 113 -13.20 -9.40 21.87
N LEU A 114 -13.66 -8.31 21.26
CA LEU A 114 -13.19 -7.85 19.95
C LEU A 114 -11.70 -7.49 19.97
N ASP A 115 -11.23 -6.86 21.04
CA ASP A 115 -9.82 -6.51 21.22
C ASP A 115 -8.96 -7.77 21.42
N GLU A 116 -9.39 -8.70 22.27
CA GLU A 116 -8.66 -9.94 22.54
C GLU A 116 -8.57 -10.84 21.30
N ARG A 117 -9.69 -11.06 20.60
CA ARG A 117 -9.74 -12.03 19.49
C ARG A 117 -9.30 -11.43 18.16
N PHE A 118 -9.75 -10.23 17.85
CA PHE A 118 -9.64 -9.61 16.54
C PHE A 118 -8.82 -8.31 16.54
N GLN A 119 -8.33 -7.88 17.71
CA GLN A 119 -7.56 -6.63 17.87
C GLN A 119 -8.28 -5.42 17.27
N THR A 120 -9.60 -5.34 17.48
CA THR A 120 -10.45 -4.27 16.98
C THR A 120 -11.25 -3.64 18.11
N GLN A 121 -11.51 -2.34 18.00
CA GLN A 121 -12.19 -1.55 19.03
C GLN A 121 -13.52 -1.04 18.52
N LEU A 122 -14.46 -0.81 19.44
CA LEU A 122 -15.71 -0.12 19.15
C LEU A 122 -15.46 1.38 19.05
N LEU A 123 -15.98 2.00 18.00
CA LEU A 123 -16.04 3.44 17.88
C LEU A 123 -17.23 3.97 18.69
N ASP A 124 -17.18 5.26 19.05
CA ASP A 124 -18.22 5.89 19.87
C ASP A 124 -19.61 5.89 19.20
N ASP A 125 -19.65 5.95 17.86
CA ASP A 125 -20.88 5.89 17.05
C ASP A 125 -21.43 4.47 16.87
N GLU A 126 -20.66 3.44 17.24
CA GLU A 126 -21.06 2.03 17.20
C GLU A 126 -21.58 1.52 18.55
N ARG A 127 -21.46 2.34 19.61
CA ARG A 127 -21.97 2.02 20.94
C ARG A 127 -23.48 2.21 21.02
N GLY A 128 -24.16 1.38 21.80
CA GLY A 128 -25.60 1.41 21.99
C GLY A 128 -26.42 0.82 20.83
N LEU A 129 -25.77 0.28 19.78
CA LEU A 129 -26.45 -0.45 18.72
C LEU A 129 -27.12 -1.73 19.27
N GLN A 130 -28.31 -2.04 18.77
CA GLN A 130 -29.10 -3.20 19.19
C GLN A 130 -29.59 -4.03 18.00
N GLY A 131 -29.97 -5.29 18.28
CA GLY A 131 -30.55 -6.20 17.31
C GLY A 131 -29.70 -6.38 16.05
N ASP A 132 -30.34 -6.22 14.89
CA ASP A 132 -29.72 -6.47 13.58
C ASP A 132 -28.59 -5.47 13.26
N GLU A 133 -28.67 -4.22 13.75
CA GLU A 133 -27.62 -3.22 13.53
C GLU A 133 -26.34 -3.59 14.27
N ARG A 134 -26.46 -4.09 15.51
CA ARG A 134 -25.32 -4.61 16.28
C ARG A 134 -24.71 -5.82 15.58
N ALA A 135 -25.56 -6.74 15.09
CA ALA A 135 -25.11 -7.91 14.33
C ALA A 135 -24.34 -7.52 13.06
N ALA A 136 -24.86 -6.54 12.30
CA ALA A 136 -24.23 -6.03 11.09
C ALA A 136 -22.89 -5.33 11.39
N MET A 137 -22.80 -4.59 12.49
CA MET A 137 -21.56 -3.95 12.93
C MET A 137 -20.49 -4.98 13.30
N ILE A 138 -20.83 -5.98 14.14
CA ILE A 138 -19.89 -7.05 14.52
C ILE A 138 -19.42 -7.79 13.27
N ARG A 139 -20.35 -8.16 12.39
CA ARG A 139 -20.06 -8.81 11.10
C ARG A 139 -19.08 -7.97 10.29
N SER A 140 -19.35 -6.67 10.15
CA SER A 140 -18.49 -5.74 9.40
C SER A 140 -17.08 -5.69 9.98
N LYS A 141 -16.93 -5.59 11.31
CA LYS A 141 -15.62 -5.59 11.96
C LYS A 141 -14.84 -6.88 11.74
N ILE A 142 -15.46 -8.03 11.96
CA ILE A 142 -14.81 -9.33 11.73
C ILE A 142 -14.42 -9.46 10.26
N MET A 143 -15.32 -9.10 9.34
CA MET A 143 -15.03 -9.14 7.91
C MET A 143 -13.86 -8.23 7.53
N ASN A 144 -13.79 -7.01 8.07
CA ASN A 144 -12.69 -6.08 7.85
C ASN A 144 -11.36 -6.65 8.33
N VAL A 145 -11.35 -7.37 9.45
CA VAL A 145 -10.17 -8.09 9.93
C VAL A 145 -9.80 -9.20 8.96
N LEU A 146 -10.75 -10.05 8.55
CA LEU A 146 -10.48 -11.16 7.63
C LEU A 146 -9.92 -10.69 6.28
N ARG A 147 -10.41 -9.56 5.75
CA ARG A 147 -10.00 -9.02 4.44
C ARG A 147 -9.01 -7.85 4.50
N ALA A 148 -8.38 -7.59 5.65
CA ALA A 148 -7.58 -6.39 5.91
C ALA A 148 -6.55 -6.08 4.81
N GLU A 149 -5.89 -7.11 4.28
CA GLU A 149 -4.89 -7.05 3.22
C GLU A 149 -5.50 -6.52 1.90
N LEU A 150 -6.71 -6.97 1.58
CA LEU A 150 -7.45 -6.53 0.39
C LEU A 150 -8.00 -5.11 0.57
N ILE A 151 -8.52 -4.74 1.76
CA ILE A 151 -8.94 -3.36 2.06
C ILE A 151 -7.76 -2.40 1.93
N HIS A 152 -6.59 -2.78 2.45
CA HIS A 152 -5.39 -1.97 2.34
C HIS A 152 -5.00 -1.75 0.87
N PHE A 153 -5.05 -2.82 0.07
CA PHE A 153 -4.84 -2.77 -1.38
C PHE A 153 -5.82 -1.84 -2.10
N GLU A 154 -7.11 -1.98 -1.84
CA GLU A 154 -8.17 -1.15 -2.43
C GLU A 154 -7.97 0.31 -2.09
N ARG A 155 -7.75 0.63 -0.82
CA ARG A 155 -7.51 2.00 -0.36
C ARG A 155 -6.29 2.61 -1.05
N LEU A 156 -5.19 1.86 -1.16
CA LEU A 156 -3.97 2.31 -1.81
C LEU A 156 -4.23 2.65 -3.28
N ILE A 157 -4.89 1.75 -4.02
CA ILE A 157 -5.20 1.96 -5.44
C ILE A 157 -6.15 3.14 -5.63
N MET A 158 -7.23 3.22 -4.84
CA MET A 158 -8.19 4.32 -4.93
C MET A 158 -7.49 5.67 -4.74
N LEU A 159 -6.65 5.79 -3.71
CA LEU A 159 -5.90 7.02 -3.44
C LEU A 159 -4.89 7.34 -4.55
N GLN A 160 -4.13 6.35 -5.02
CA GLN A 160 -3.13 6.55 -6.05
C GLN A 160 -3.76 6.97 -7.39
N VAL A 161 -4.83 6.30 -7.81
CA VAL A 161 -5.52 6.61 -9.07
C VAL A 161 -6.20 7.98 -8.99
N LEU A 162 -6.85 8.28 -7.88
CA LEU A 162 -7.52 9.56 -7.69
C LEU A 162 -6.53 10.73 -7.66
N ASP A 163 -5.42 10.59 -6.92
CA ASP A 163 -4.38 11.62 -6.83
C ASP A 163 -3.75 11.91 -8.20
N GLN A 164 -3.42 10.87 -8.97
CA GLN A 164 -2.88 11.02 -10.32
C GLN A 164 -3.89 11.71 -11.26
N ALA A 165 -5.12 11.23 -11.30
CA ALA A 165 -6.17 11.79 -12.16
C ALA A 165 -6.47 13.25 -11.81
N TRP A 166 -6.45 13.60 -10.52
CA TRP A 166 -6.64 14.96 -10.06
C TRP A 166 -5.51 15.90 -10.48
N LYS A 167 -4.25 15.47 -10.35
CA LYS A 167 -3.09 16.24 -10.83
C LYS A 167 -3.15 16.48 -12.32
N ASP A 168 -3.48 15.45 -13.09
CA ASP A 168 -3.65 15.56 -14.54
C ASP A 168 -4.81 16.52 -14.89
N HIS A 169 -5.92 16.44 -14.16
CA HIS A 169 -7.04 17.38 -14.33
C HIS A 169 -6.64 18.83 -14.05
N LEU A 170 -5.92 19.10 -12.96
CA LEU A 170 -5.42 20.45 -12.67
C LEU A 170 -4.51 20.98 -13.78
N TYR A 171 -3.60 20.14 -14.28
CA TYR A 171 -2.74 20.47 -15.41
C TYR A 171 -3.56 20.84 -16.66
N PHE A 172 -4.59 20.05 -16.97
CA PHE A 172 -5.48 20.33 -18.09
C PHE A 172 -6.33 21.59 -17.89
N MET A 173 -6.77 21.88 -16.67
CA MET A 173 -7.51 23.10 -16.35
C MET A 173 -6.64 24.35 -16.50
N ASP A 174 -5.35 24.26 -16.19
CA ASP A 174 -4.37 25.33 -16.43
C ASP A 174 -4.14 25.56 -17.92
N GLN A 175 -3.98 24.49 -18.70
CA GLN A 175 -3.88 24.58 -20.16
C GLN A 175 -5.15 25.17 -20.79
N LEU A 176 -6.33 24.72 -20.33
CA LEU A 176 -7.61 25.23 -20.79
C LEU A 176 -7.72 26.74 -20.52
N ARG A 177 -7.35 27.19 -19.32
CA ARG A 177 -7.34 28.61 -18.95
C ARG A 177 -6.46 29.45 -19.87
N ASN A 178 -5.29 28.94 -20.27
CA ASN A 178 -4.39 29.63 -21.18
C ASN A 178 -4.92 29.66 -22.63
N SER A 179 -5.63 28.61 -23.05
CA SER A 179 -6.17 28.50 -24.42
C SER A 179 -7.50 29.24 -24.63
N ILE A 180 -8.32 29.39 -23.58
CA ILE A 180 -9.66 29.98 -23.69
C ILE A 180 -9.62 31.47 -24.06
N GLY A 181 -8.53 32.16 -23.70
CA GLY A 181 -8.29 33.55 -24.06
C GLY A 181 -8.37 33.79 -25.56
N PHE A 182 -7.90 32.82 -26.37
CA PHE A 182 -7.96 32.87 -27.83
C PHE A 182 -9.35 32.58 -28.41
N ARG A 183 -10.29 32.04 -27.63
CA ARG A 183 -11.69 31.81 -28.07
C ARG A 183 -12.58 33.04 -27.94
N SER A 184 -12.13 34.07 -27.22
CA SER A 184 -12.81 35.36 -27.11
C SER A 184 -13.01 36.05 -28.46
N PHE A 185 -12.22 35.70 -29.48
CA PHE A 185 -12.39 36.19 -30.86
C PHE A 185 -13.65 35.63 -31.56
N ALA A 186 -14.27 34.57 -31.03
CA ALA A 186 -15.46 33.92 -31.59
C ALA A 186 -16.80 34.43 -31.01
N GLN A 187 -16.82 35.60 -30.36
CA GLN A 187 -18.02 36.23 -29.74
C GLN A 187 -18.72 35.38 -28.66
N LYS A 188 -18.06 34.34 -28.16
CA LYS A 188 -18.54 33.51 -27.05
C LYS A 188 -17.92 33.99 -25.74
N ASP A 189 -18.70 33.99 -24.65
CA ASP A 189 -18.20 34.34 -23.33
C ASP A 189 -17.17 33.28 -22.85
N PRO A 190 -15.89 33.65 -22.66
CA PRO A 190 -14.85 32.73 -22.23
C PRO A 190 -15.16 32.03 -20.90
N ARG A 191 -15.92 32.69 -20.01
CA ARG A 191 -16.28 32.12 -18.70
C ARG A 191 -17.27 30.97 -18.85
N ILE A 192 -18.23 31.10 -19.76
CA ILE A 192 -19.23 30.06 -20.02
C ILE A 192 -18.55 28.84 -20.66
N GLU A 193 -17.71 29.07 -21.67
CA GLU A 193 -16.98 28.00 -22.35
C GLU A 193 -15.99 27.30 -21.41
N TYR A 194 -15.28 28.04 -20.55
CA TYR A 194 -14.39 27.44 -19.54
C TYR A 194 -15.15 26.54 -18.57
N ARG A 195 -16.33 26.99 -18.10
CA ARG A 195 -17.17 26.19 -17.21
C ARG A 195 -17.71 24.94 -17.90
N ARG A 196 -18.08 25.04 -19.18
CA ARG A 196 -18.59 23.92 -19.97
C ARG A 196 -17.50 22.88 -20.22
N GLU A 197 -16.38 23.29 -20.80
CA GLU A 197 -15.25 22.39 -21.09
C GLU A 197 -14.65 21.82 -19.81
N GLY A 198 -14.50 22.63 -18.76
CA GLY A 198 -14.01 22.15 -17.46
C GLY A 198 -14.92 21.09 -16.82
N ARG A 199 -16.24 21.23 -16.94
CA ARG A 199 -17.19 20.20 -16.50
C ARG A 199 -17.04 18.92 -17.31
N GLU A 200 -16.99 19.01 -18.64
CA GLU A 200 -16.80 17.84 -19.51
C GLU A 200 -15.49 17.11 -19.19
N MET A 201 -14.40 17.83 -18.93
CA MET A 201 -13.12 17.26 -18.52
C MET A 201 -13.21 16.56 -17.15
N TYR A 202 -13.93 17.15 -16.20
CA TYR A 202 -14.16 16.55 -14.89
C TYR A 202 -15.01 15.28 -14.97
N ASP A 203 -16.06 15.26 -15.80
CA ASP A 203 -16.89 14.09 -16.00
C ASP A 203 -16.10 12.94 -16.64
N ARG A 204 -15.29 13.23 -17.67
CA ARG A 204 -14.36 12.25 -18.27
C ARG A 204 -13.31 11.75 -17.27
N MET A 205 -12.78 12.62 -16.42
CA MET A 205 -11.84 12.21 -15.36
C MET A 205 -12.51 11.22 -14.40
N LYS A 206 -13.75 11.48 -13.95
CA LYS A 206 -14.48 10.56 -13.06
C LYS A 206 -14.71 9.20 -13.71
N GLU A 207 -15.10 9.17 -14.99
CA GLU A 207 -15.28 7.92 -15.74
C GLU A 207 -13.97 7.14 -15.84
N ALA A 208 -12.88 7.81 -16.25
CA ALA A 208 -11.57 7.20 -16.34
C ALA A 208 -11.06 6.66 -14.98
N VAL A 209 -11.35 7.37 -13.88
CA VAL A 209 -11.02 6.92 -12.52
C VAL A 209 -11.79 5.65 -12.17
N ARG A 210 -13.11 5.61 -12.44
CA ARG A 210 -13.93 4.41 -12.18
C ARG A 210 -13.41 3.21 -12.95
N ASP A 211 -13.21 3.36 -14.26
CA ASP A 211 -12.74 2.27 -15.12
C ASP A 211 -11.38 1.74 -14.65
N ARG A 212 -10.46 2.64 -14.32
CA ARG A 212 -9.11 2.28 -13.87
C ARG A 212 -9.11 1.61 -12.49
N ILE A 213 -9.93 2.08 -11.56
CA ILE A 213 -10.07 1.44 -10.24
C ILE A 213 -10.65 0.03 -10.42
N THR A 214 -11.74 -0.12 -11.17
CA THR A 214 -12.36 -1.43 -11.43
C THR A 214 -11.37 -2.39 -12.10
N ASP A 215 -10.63 -1.95 -13.12
CA ASP A 215 -9.64 -2.79 -13.79
C ASP A 215 -8.52 -3.26 -12.85
N LEU A 216 -7.97 -2.35 -12.05
CA LEU A 216 -6.89 -2.65 -11.11
C LEU A 216 -7.37 -3.53 -9.94
N ILE A 217 -8.58 -3.29 -9.43
CA ILE A 217 -9.17 -4.11 -8.36
C ILE A 217 -9.31 -5.57 -8.80
N PHE A 218 -9.56 -5.85 -10.08
CA PHE A 218 -9.68 -7.23 -10.54
C PHE A 218 -8.35 -7.85 -11.00
N LYS A 219 -7.38 -7.06 -11.48
CA LYS A 219 -6.15 -7.59 -12.12
C LYS A 219 -4.86 -7.41 -11.33
N ALA A 220 -4.69 -6.30 -10.61
CA ALA A 220 -3.43 -5.99 -9.94
C ALA A 220 -3.26 -6.78 -8.64
N ARG A 221 -2.03 -6.88 -8.13
CA ARG A 221 -1.70 -7.44 -6.80
C ARG A 221 -0.62 -6.58 -6.16
N LEU A 222 -0.68 -6.36 -4.85
CA LEU A 222 0.46 -5.79 -4.12
C LEU A 222 1.39 -6.90 -3.68
N SER A 223 2.64 -6.81 -4.11
CA SER A 223 3.70 -7.60 -3.51
C SER A 223 4.06 -7.03 -2.14
N PRO A 224 4.18 -7.85 -1.09
CA PRO A 224 4.62 -7.39 0.21
C PRO A 224 6.01 -6.77 0.11
N ASN A 225 6.13 -5.49 0.44
CA ASN A 225 7.41 -4.78 0.43
C ASN A 225 8.22 -5.19 1.67
N TYR A 226 8.87 -6.35 1.61
CA TYR A 226 9.80 -6.79 2.64
C TYR A 226 11.14 -6.08 2.44
N GLN A 227 11.39 -5.04 3.22
CA GLN A 227 12.71 -4.42 3.31
C GLN A 227 13.50 -5.09 4.45
N PRO A 228 14.50 -5.95 4.16
CA PRO A 228 15.34 -6.48 5.21
C PRO A 228 16.05 -5.31 5.89
N ARG A 229 15.92 -5.19 7.22
CA ARG A 229 16.74 -4.28 8.00
C ARG A 229 18.18 -4.70 7.84
N SER A 230 18.93 -4.05 6.94
CA SER A 230 20.36 -4.29 6.76
C SER A 230 21.07 -4.02 8.09
N HIS A 231 21.62 -5.07 8.71
CA HIS A 231 22.40 -4.96 9.94
C HIS A 231 23.84 -4.47 9.70
N TYR A 232 24.13 -3.89 8.53
CA TYR A 232 25.39 -3.17 8.30
C TYR A 232 25.30 -1.78 8.96
N GLY A 233 25.31 -1.77 10.29
CA GLY A 233 25.78 -0.59 11.02
C GLY A 233 27.27 -0.41 10.72
N PRO A 234 27.76 0.82 10.48
CA PRO A 234 29.18 1.04 10.29
C PRO A 234 29.90 0.55 11.55
N THR A 235 30.71 -0.50 11.41
CA THR A 235 31.59 -0.98 12.47
C THR A 235 32.41 0.22 12.92
N ARG A 236 32.12 0.73 14.11
CA ARG A 236 32.91 1.80 14.72
C ARG A 236 34.32 1.24 14.87
N ALA A 237 35.21 1.64 13.97
CA ALA A 237 36.61 1.27 14.03
C ALA A 237 37.14 1.71 15.40
N MET A 238 37.45 0.75 16.25
CA MET A 238 38.16 0.98 17.50
C MET A 238 39.51 1.60 17.14
N PRO A 239 39.92 2.72 17.77
CA PRO A 239 41.25 3.28 17.52
C PRO A 239 42.28 2.30 18.06
N ARG A 240 43.07 1.71 17.16
CA ARG A 240 44.19 0.85 17.51
C ARG A 240 45.30 1.73 18.10
N GLY A 241 45.65 1.46 19.35
CA GLY A 241 46.64 2.22 20.12
C GLY A 241 47.99 2.37 19.42
N GLU A 242 48.49 3.60 19.37
CA GLU A 242 49.86 3.95 19.03
C GLU A 242 50.81 3.53 20.15
N GLN A 243 51.71 2.58 19.89
CA GLN A 243 53.06 2.54 20.49
C GLN A 243 54.04 1.83 19.54
N GLY A 244 55.19 2.46 19.27
CA GLY A 244 56.44 1.75 18.91
C GLY A 244 57.05 2.05 17.55
N THR A 245 57.99 2.99 17.55
CA THR A 245 58.92 3.42 16.47
C THR A 245 59.92 2.35 16.00
N GLY A 246 60.32 2.38 14.71
CA GLY A 246 61.58 1.75 14.26
C GLY A 246 61.81 1.51 12.75
N VAL A 247 62.28 2.56 12.04
CA VAL A 247 63.25 2.60 10.90
C VAL A 247 62.96 1.89 9.54
N ARG A 248 63.26 2.66 8.48
CA ARG A 248 63.19 2.47 7.01
C ARG A 248 64.04 1.32 6.43
N ALA A 249 63.55 0.69 5.34
CA ALA A 249 63.97 0.93 3.93
C ALA A 249 63.74 -0.31 3.04
N GLY A 250 63.24 -0.13 1.81
CA GLY A 250 63.33 -1.16 0.76
C GLY A 250 62.22 -1.12 -0.29
N ALA A 251 62.60 -0.79 -1.53
CA ALA A 251 61.81 -0.64 -2.75
C ALA A 251 60.91 -1.82 -3.16
N GLY A 252 59.87 -1.55 -3.96
CA GLY A 252 59.22 -2.57 -4.78
C GLY A 252 57.79 -2.29 -5.26
N GLN A 253 57.66 -1.49 -6.33
CA GLN A 253 56.68 -1.59 -7.44
C GLN A 253 55.19 -1.90 -7.15
N ALA A 254 54.35 -0.92 -7.48
CA ALA A 254 52.94 -1.11 -7.85
C ALA A 254 52.81 -1.09 -9.38
N PRO A 255 52.03 -2.00 -10.02
CA PRO A 255 51.63 -1.81 -11.40
C PRO A 255 50.37 -0.95 -11.47
N ALA A 256 50.50 0.14 -12.23
CA ALA A 256 49.39 0.92 -12.75
C ALA A 256 48.79 0.22 -13.99
N GLN A 257 47.47 0.32 -14.16
CA GLN A 257 46.84 0.38 -15.48
C GLN A 257 45.43 0.97 -15.38
N ALA A 258 45.30 2.22 -15.83
CA ALA A 258 44.05 2.82 -16.27
C ALA A 258 44.21 3.14 -17.77
N PRO A 259 43.20 2.95 -18.63
CA PRO A 259 43.27 3.37 -20.03
C PRO A 259 42.82 4.83 -20.19
N GLN A 260 43.69 5.67 -20.76
CA GLN A 260 43.36 6.89 -21.49
C GLN A 260 43.29 6.52 -22.99
N GLY A 261 42.51 7.13 -23.88
CA GLY A 261 41.62 8.30 -23.86
C GLY A 261 41.16 8.59 -25.30
N GLN A 262 40.36 9.64 -25.52
CA GLN A 262 40.46 10.58 -26.65
C GLN A 262 39.31 11.62 -26.61
N GLU A 263 39.68 12.89 -26.46
CA GLU A 263 38.88 14.07 -26.84
C GLU A 263 39.36 14.59 -28.22
N PRO A 264 38.55 15.41 -28.91
CA PRO A 264 39.11 16.49 -29.71
C PRO A 264 38.58 17.88 -29.29
N GLU A 265 39.57 18.74 -29.00
CA GLU A 265 39.79 20.12 -29.45
C GLU A 265 38.72 21.25 -29.32
N ALA A 266 39.24 22.43 -28.98
CA ALA A 266 38.56 23.60 -28.45
C ALA A 266 38.25 24.69 -29.49
N ALA A 267 37.31 25.60 -29.15
CA ALA A 267 37.28 26.96 -29.67
C ALA A 267 36.85 27.97 -28.58
N ALA A 268 37.50 29.14 -28.60
CA ALA A 268 37.65 30.10 -27.51
C ALA A 268 36.59 31.22 -27.45
N GLY A 269 36.44 31.87 -26.29
CA GLY A 269 35.57 33.06 -26.18
C GLY A 269 35.44 33.77 -24.81
N ARG A 270 36.57 34.19 -24.23
CA ARG A 270 36.82 35.22 -23.17
C ARG A 270 35.63 35.96 -22.50
N GLY A 271 35.66 35.98 -21.16
CA GLY A 271 35.41 37.22 -20.39
C GLY A 271 35.37 37.03 -18.87
N ARG A 272 36.48 37.32 -18.19
CA ARG A 272 36.61 37.35 -16.72
C ARG A 272 36.03 38.64 -16.14
N CYS A 273 35.49 38.60 -14.93
CA CYS A 273 36.10 39.34 -13.81
C CYS A 273 35.70 38.79 -12.43
N ARG A 274 36.73 38.68 -11.58
CA ARG A 274 36.72 38.19 -10.19
C ARG A 274 36.46 39.34 -9.21
N ARG A 275 35.83 39.02 -8.07
CA ARG A 275 36.31 39.17 -6.67
C ARG A 275 35.07 39.26 -5.77
N ARG A 276 34.81 38.39 -4.79
CA ARG A 276 35.57 37.77 -3.68
C ARG A 276 35.35 38.52 -2.35
N CYS A 277 34.91 37.72 -1.36
CA CYS A 277 35.02 37.89 0.11
C CYS A 277 34.04 38.88 0.75
N ARG A 278 33.45 38.64 1.94
CA ARG A 278 33.60 37.69 3.06
C ARG A 278 32.20 37.61 3.73
N GLY A 279 31.75 36.48 4.29
CA GLY A 279 31.95 36.10 5.71
C GLY A 279 31.45 37.22 6.66
N SER A 280 30.49 37.04 7.56
CA SER A 280 30.23 35.90 8.45
C SER A 280 28.95 36.13 9.28
N LYS A 281 28.30 35.02 9.65
CA LYS A 281 27.52 34.72 10.88
C LYS A 281 27.15 35.90 11.81
N SER A 282 25.88 35.99 12.19
CA SER A 282 25.42 35.63 13.54
C SER A 282 23.94 35.98 13.77
N ALA A 283 23.21 34.98 14.31
CA ALA A 283 22.14 35.01 15.30
C ALA A 283 21.09 36.15 15.37
N ARG A 284 19.83 35.69 15.33
CA ARG A 284 18.68 35.96 16.23
C ARG A 284 18.54 37.37 16.83
N ILE A 285 17.36 37.96 16.67
CA ILE A 285 16.44 38.32 17.77
C ILE A 285 15.04 38.58 17.18
N SER A 286 14.06 38.23 18.01
CA SER A 286 12.60 38.22 17.95
C SER A 286 11.87 39.56 17.73
N GLU A 287 10.76 39.48 16.98
CA GLU A 287 9.45 40.19 17.13
C GLU A 287 9.40 41.74 17.18
N PRO A 288 8.20 42.39 17.19
CA PRO A 288 7.13 42.35 16.18
C PRO A 288 6.63 43.78 15.80
N CYS A 289 5.95 43.92 14.65
CA CYS A 289 4.79 44.78 14.39
C CYS A 289 4.24 44.44 13.01
#